data_AF-A0A395J7N1-F1
#
_entry.id   AF-A0A395J7N1-F1
#
_cell.length_a   1.000
_cell.length_b   1.000
_cell.length_c   1.000
_cell.angle_alpha   90.00
_cell.angle_beta   90.00
_cell.angle_gamma   90.00
#
_symmetry.space_group_name_H-M   'P 1'
#
loop_
_entity.id
_entity.type
_entity.pdbx_description
1 polymer ?
#
loop_
_entity_poly.entity_id
_entity_poly.type
_entity_poly.pdbx_seq_one_letter_code
_entity_poly.pdbx_strand_id
1 'polypeptide(L)'
;MTAKVIEAYPVFVRDSLDDPAHYSQAPPSYAEPSTSADNDALLGGPRSSEDNIPDDFKFGGSVAEATIEIRMQFVRKVYAILSVQLIATAALSSVSFFSKSYKDWIQSNTWMLWISMFGAIGFMLLTYWKRKSYPTNLLFLGGFTALEAYSISVIVSTFDSRIVLQAVLLTAGIFVALTLTVELIYSGIAALIFSGYILVDTQLIMRHYHVEEEIAAAISLYLDIINLFLAILRILNNQQNN
;
A
#
# COMPACT_ATOMS: atom_id res chain seq x y z
N MET A 1 24.56 7.11 72.43
CA MET A 1 23.25 7.09 73.12
C MET A 1 22.41 8.21 72.49
N THR A 2 21.58 7.86 71.50
CA THR A 2 20.10 7.69 71.62
C THR A 2 19.41 9.06 71.79
N ALA A 3 18.49 9.51 70.93
CA ALA A 3 17.46 8.79 70.19
C ALA A 3 17.14 9.46 68.85
N LYS A 4 16.76 8.64 67.86
CA LYS A 4 16.28 9.03 66.54
C LYS A 4 14.79 9.37 66.68
N VAL A 5 14.45 10.66 66.53
CA VAL A 5 13.06 11.15 66.53
C VAL A 5 12.37 10.63 65.27
N ILE A 6 11.21 10.01 65.45
CA ILE A 6 10.35 9.49 64.40
C ILE A 6 9.65 10.69 63.76
N GLU A 7 9.97 11.00 62.50
CA GLU A 7 9.33 12.07 61.73
C GLU A 7 8.00 11.52 61.16
N ALA A 8 6.90 12.14 61.57
CA ALA A 8 5.56 11.81 61.11
C ALA A 8 5.39 12.22 59.64
N TYR A 9 4.86 11.32 58.81
CA TYR A 9 4.55 11.61 57.41
C TYR A 9 3.44 12.69 57.33
N PRO A 10 3.50 13.64 56.39
CA PRO A 10 2.42 14.59 56.20
C PRO A 10 1.18 13.87 55.66
N VAL A 11 0.03 14.08 56.32
CA VAL A 11 -1.28 13.65 55.84
C VAL A 11 -1.64 14.50 54.62
N PHE A 12 -1.80 13.86 53.46
CA PHE A 12 -2.34 14.53 52.27
C PHE A 12 -3.80 14.95 52.53
N VAL A 13 -4.02 16.26 52.66
CA VAL A 13 -5.37 16.84 52.64
C VAL A 13 -5.92 16.71 51.22
N ARG A 14 -7.05 16.00 51.05
CA ARG A 14 -7.77 15.92 49.77
C ARG A 14 -8.56 17.20 49.56
N ASP A 15 -7.92 18.22 49.01
CA ASP A 15 -8.47 19.57 48.90
C ASP A 15 -9.33 19.81 47.64
N SER A 16 -10.21 18.86 47.27
CA SER A 16 -10.95 18.97 45.99
C SER A 16 -12.39 18.49 45.97
N LEU A 17 -13.02 18.28 47.13
CA LEU A 17 -14.42 17.79 47.15
C LEU A 17 -15.41 18.65 47.96
N ASP A 18 -14.98 19.74 48.60
CA ASP A 18 -15.84 20.52 49.51
C ASP A 18 -16.03 22.00 49.10
N ASP A 19 -15.87 22.36 47.82
CA ASP A 19 -16.25 23.69 47.35
C ASP A 19 -17.62 23.65 46.63
N PRO A 20 -18.74 23.89 47.34
CA PRO A 20 -20.08 23.89 46.74
C PRO A 20 -20.32 25.06 45.76
N ALA A 21 -19.36 25.99 45.62
CA ALA A 21 -19.51 27.14 44.73
C ALA A 21 -19.27 26.84 43.24
N HIS A 22 -18.59 25.74 42.91
CA HIS A 22 -18.15 25.48 41.53
C HIS A 22 -19.19 24.86 40.58
N TYR A 23 -20.37 24.46 41.07
CA TYR A 23 -21.45 23.89 40.24
C TYR A 23 -22.53 24.90 39.81
N SER A 24 -22.36 26.19 40.16
CA SER A 24 -23.39 27.22 39.93
C SER A 24 -23.28 27.94 38.57
N GLN A 25 -22.29 27.60 37.74
CA GLN A 25 -22.23 28.10 36.38
C GLN A 25 -22.79 27.04 35.42
N ALA A 26 -23.77 27.46 34.60
CA ALA A 26 -24.17 26.66 33.46
C ALA A 26 -22.92 26.31 32.65
N PRO A 27 -22.81 25.08 32.09
CA PRO A 27 -21.75 24.77 31.16
C PRO A 27 -21.70 25.86 30.09
N PRO A 28 -20.52 26.23 29.57
CA PRO A 28 -20.45 27.06 28.38
C PRO A 28 -21.44 26.47 27.38
N SER A 29 -22.41 27.27 26.91
CA SER A 29 -23.24 26.82 25.81
C SER A 29 -22.27 26.38 24.74
N TYR A 30 -22.36 25.14 24.28
CA TYR A 30 -21.75 24.82 23.01
C TYR A 30 -22.31 25.86 22.06
N ALA A 31 -21.47 26.83 21.69
CA ALA A 31 -21.70 27.55 20.47
C ALA A 31 -21.57 26.43 19.45
N GLU A 32 -22.72 25.88 19.03
CA GLU A 32 -22.77 25.20 17.76
C GLU A 32 -22.07 26.15 16.80
N PRO A 33 -21.08 25.66 16.04
CA PRO A 33 -20.53 26.45 14.95
C PRO A 33 -21.74 26.96 14.18
N SER A 34 -21.92 28.28 14.18
CA SER A 34 -23.01 28.91 13.44
C SER A 34 -22.98 28.31 12.04
N THR A 35 -24.09 27.71 11.63
CA THR A 35 -24.33 27.04 10.34
C THR A 35 -24.29 27.98 9.13
N SER A 36 -23.51 29.05 9.24
CA SER A 36 -23.25 30.07 8.20
C SER A 36 -21.79 30.07 7.71
N ALA A 37 -20.98 29.08 8.07
CA ALA A 37 -19.62 28.88 7.52
C ALA A 37 -19.37 27.47 6.94
N ASP A 38 -20.40 26.62 6.84
CA ASP A 38 -20.30 25.22 6.38
C ASP A 38 -20.14 25.03 4.86
N ASN A 39 -19.87 26.09 4.11
CA ASN A 39 -19.61 25.97 2.67
C ASN A 39 -18.12 26.00 2.29
N ASP A 40 -17.22 26.34 3.22
CA ASP A 40 -15.77 26.40 2.94
C ASP A 40 -14.97 25.23 3.56
N ALA A 41 -15.56 24.49 4.52
CA ALA A 41 -14.93 23.32 5.13
C ALA A 41 -14.91 22.08 4.21
N LEU A 42 -15.75 22.05 3.17
CA LEU A 42 -15.77 20.98 2.16
C LEU A 42 -14.68 21.13 1.09
N LEU A 43 -14.02 22.30 1.02
CA LEU A 43 -12.92 22.59 0.09
C LEU A 43 -11.78 23.32 0.81
N GLY A 44 -11.40 22.85 2.01
CA GLY A 44 -10.20 23.34 2.69
C GLY A 44 -8.98 23.26 1.77
N GLY A 45 -8.35 24.41 1.51
CA GLY A 45 -7.18 24.52 0.64
C GLY A 45 -6.05 23.56 0.99
N PRO A 46 -5.06 23.36 0.10
CA PRO A 46 -4.00 22.36 0.29
C PRO A 46 -3.30 22.57 1.64
N ARG A 47 -3.46 21.59 2.54
CA ARG A 47 -2.87 21.60 3.88
C ARG A 47 -1.35 21.70 3.79
N SER A 48 -0.74 22.66 4.49
CA SER A 48 0.71 22.82 4.55
C SER A 48 1.32 22.01 5.70
N SER A 49 2.61 21.68 5.59
CA SER A 49 3.35 20.86 6.58
C SER A 49 3.51 21.51 7.97
N GLU A 50 3.04 22.74 8.15
CA GLU A 50 3.27 23.58 9.33
C GLU A 50 2.05 23.68 10.25
N ASP A 51 0.94 22.99 9.95
CA ASP A 51 -0.22 22.94 10.84
C ASP A 51 0.12 22.24 12.18
N ASN A 52 -0.34 22.85 13.28
CA ASN A 52 -0.16 22.42 14.68
C ASN A 52 -1.13 21.29 15.04
N ILE A 53 -1.06 20.18 14.31
CA ILE A 53 -1.82 18.96 14.57
C ILE A 53 -0.87 17.98 15.27
N PRO A 54 -1.30 17.23 16.31
CA PRO A 54 -0.47 16.21 16.95
C PRO A 54 0.16 15.26 15.92
N ASP A 55 1.41 14.85 16.11
CA ASP A 55 2.21 14.11 15.11
C ASP A 55 1.50 12.84 14.58
N ASP A 56 0.68 12.21 15.42
CA ASP A 56 -0.15 11.03 15.15
C ASP A 56 -1.18 11.26 14.02
N PHE A 57 -1.56 12.52 13.80
CA PHE A 57 -2.45 12.96 12.73
C PHE A 57 -1.68 13.72 11.62
N LYS A 58 -0.44 14.12 11.88
CA LYS A 58 0.44 14.83 10.94
C LYS A 58 1.16 13.88 9.99
N PHE A 59 1.45 12.67 10.45
CA PHE A 59 1.92 11.55 9.64
C PHE A 59 0.84 10.47 9.62
N GLY A 60 -0.21 10.77 8.85
CA GLY A 60 -1.44 9.99 8.74
C GLY A 60 -1.24 8.50 8.52
N GLY A 61 -2.29 7.77 8.90
CA GLY A 61 -2.37 6.31 8.97
C GLY A 61 -1.84 5.53 7.77
N SER A 62 -1.80 4.20 7.95
CA SER A 62 -1.34 3.27 6.91
C SER A 62 -1.95 3.59 5.55
N VAL A 63 -1.24 3.32 4.44
CA VAL A 63 -1.81 3.43 3.09
C VAL A 63 -3.13 2.63 2.99
N ALA A 64 -3.30 1.58 3.79
CA ALA A 64 -4.54 0.82 3.87
C ALA A 64 -5.75 1.65 4.37
N GLU A 65 -5.53 2.64 5.24
CA GLU A 65 -6.55 3.51 5.84
C GLU A 65 -6.86 4.74 4.97
N ALA A 66 -6.01 5.03 3.98
CA ALA A 66 -6.21 6.16 3.08
C ALA A 66 -7.38 5.94 2.10
N THR A 67 -7.93 7.04 1.55
CA THR A 67 -8.98 6.97 0.52
C THR A 67 -8.50 6.18 -0.70
N ILE A 68 -9.45 5.54 -1.40
CA ILE A 68 -9.16 4.67 -2.55
C ILE A 68 -8.33 5.42 -3.60
N GLU A 69 -8.63 6.70 -3.84
CA GLU A 69 -7.86 7.56 -4.74
C GLU A 69 -6.39 7.70 -4.32
N ILE A 70 -6.13 7.98 -3.03
CA ILE A 70 -4.77 8.11 -2.49
C ILE A 70 -4.03 6.77 -2.60
N ARG A 71 -4.69 5.65 -2.33
CA ARG A 71 -4.12 4.30 -2.48
C ARG A 71 -3.70 4.02 -3.90
N MET A 72 -4.56 4.32 -4.87
CA MET A 72 -4.26 4.13 -6.29
C MET A 72 -3.14 5.06 -6.76
N GLN A 73 -3.05 6.29 -6.25
CA GLN A 73 -1.93 7.19 -6.54
C GLN A 73 -0.61 6.69 -5.94
N PHE A 74 -0.62 6.19 -4.71
CA PHE A 74 0.55 5.59 -4.08
C PHE A 74 1.04 4.38 -4.87
N VAL A 75 0.12 3.46 -5.19
CA VAL A 75 0.35 2.30 -6.06
C VAL A 75 0.98 2.75 -7.38
N ARG A 76 0.36 3.69 -8.10
CA ARG A 76 0.89 4.19 -9.38
C ARG A 76 2.31 4.73 -9.26
N LYS A 77 2.65 5.47 -8.19
CA LYS A 77 4.01 5.97 -7.95
C LYS A 77 5.00 4.85 -7.70
N VAL A 78 4.65 3.84 -6.90
CA VAL A 78 5.50 2.69 -6.61
C VAL A 78 5.78 1.90 -7.88
N TYR A 79 4.73 1.55 -8.64
CA TYR A 79 4.89 0.83 -9.90
C TYR A 79 5.67 1.63 -10.94
N ALA A 80 5.47 2.95 -11.02
CA ALA A 80 6.24 3.80 -11.92
C ALA A 80 7.76 3.77 -11.60
N ILE A 81 8.13 3.85 -10.32
CA ILE A 81 9.53 3.75 -9.88
C ILE A 81 10.09 2.37 -10.26
N LEU A 82 9.39 1.29 -9.90
CA LEU A 82 9.83 -0.08 -10.19
C LEU A 82 10.00 -0.33 -11.69
N SER A 83 9.06 0.13 -12.53
CA SER A 83 9.16 -0.02 -13.98
C SER A 83 10.40 0.65 -14.54
N VAL A 84 10.71 1.89 -14.10
CA VAL A 84 11.92 2.59 -14.53
C VAL A 84 13.18 1.83 -14.10
N GLN A 85 13.21 1.30 -12.88
CA GLN A 85 14.34 0.52 -12.37
C GLN A 85 14.58 -0.76 -13.20
N LEU A 86 13.50 -1.50 -13.51
CA LEU A 86 13.60 -2.72 -14.32
C LEU A 86 14.06 -2.43 -15.75
N ILE A 87 13.54 -1.37 -16.38
CA ILE A 87 13.97 -0.96 -17.73
C ILE A 87 15.45 -0.56 -17.72
N ALA A 88 15.90 0.23 -16.74
CA ALA A 88 17.28 0.65 -16.64
C ALA A 88 18.24 -0.55 -16.48
N THR A 89 17.89 -1.49 -15.61
CA THR A 89 18.66 -2.73 -15.38
C THR A 89 18.71 -3.60 -16.64
N ALA A 90 17.57 -3.79 -17.30
CA ALA A 90 17.49 -4.56 -18.54
C ALA A 90 18.30 -3.90 -19.67
N ALA A 91 18.19 -2.57 -19.83
CA ALA A 91 18.93 -1.81 -20.83
C ALA A 91 20.44 -1.94 -20.61
N LEU A 92 20.94 -1.71 -19.39
CA LEU A 92 22.37 -1.81 -19.10
C LEU A 92 22.90 -3.24 -19.24
N SER A 93 22.09 -4.24 -18.89
CA SER A 93 22.46 -5.65 -19.08
C SER A 93 22.49 -6.03 -20.57
N SER A 94 21.60 -5.48 -21.39
CA SER A 94 21.54 -5.72 -22.83
C SER A 94 22.79 -5.24 -23.59
N VAL A 95 23.46 -4.18 -23.09
CA VAL A 95 24.70 -3.66 -23.69
C VAL A 95 25.79 -4.74 -23.70
N SER A 96 25.86 -5.59 -22.68
CA SER A 96 26.79 -6.73 -22.59
C SER A 96 26.56 -7.79 -23.67
N PHE A 97 25.36 -7.84 -24.27
CA PHE A 97 25.04 -8.76 -25.37
C PHE A 97 25.44 -8.19 -26.72
N PHE A 98 25.20 -6.90 -26.93
CA PHE A 98 25.45 -6.25 -28.23
C PHE A 98 26.91 -5.83 -28.39
N SER A 99 27.62 -5.53 -27.30
CA SER A 99 29.00 -5.05 -27.34
C SER A 99 29.95 -6.02 -26.65
N LYS A 100 30.71 -6.77 -27.46
CA LYS A 100 31.81 -7.62 -26.97
C LYS A 100 32.87 -6.79 -26.23
N SER A 101 33.18 -5.59 -26.73
CA SER A 101 34.15 -4.70 -26.07
C SER A 101 33.72 -4.29 -24.66
N TYR A 102 32.43 -3.99 -24.46
CA TYR A 102 31.91 -3.70 -23.12
C TYR A 102 31.97 -4.94 -22.23
N LYS A 103 31.59 -6.11 -22.75
CA LYS A 103 31.68 -7.39 -22.05
C LYS A 103 33.11 -7.72 -21.60
N ASP A 104 34.09 -7.58 -22.48
CA ASP A 104 35.49 -7.85 -22.17
C ASP A 104 36.04 -6.85 -21.12
N TRP A 105 35.59 -5.60 -21.19
CA TRP A 105 35.98 -4.56 -20.23
C TRP A 105 35.42 -4.81 -18.82
N ILE A 106 34.12 -5.11 -18.70
CA ILE A 106 33.51 -5.40 -17.38
C ILE A 106 34.08 -6.69 -16.75
N GLN A 107 34.45 -7.69 -17.57
CA GLN A 107 35.01 -8.96 -17.08
C GLN A 107 36.49 -8.87 -16.71
N SER A 108 37.25 -7.97 -17.33
CA SER A 108 38.62 -7.69 -16.91
C SER A 108 38.67 -6.83 -15.64
N ASN A 109 37.67 -5.98 -15.43
CA ASN A 109 37.58 -5.06 -14.29
C ASN A 109 36.61 -5.54 -13.21
N THR A 110 36.71 -6.81 -12.80
CA THR A 110 35.81 -7.42 -11.80
C THR A 110 35.82 -6.69 -10.45
N TRP A 111 36.89 -5.94 -10.13
CA TRP A 111 36.93 -5.10 -8.93
C TRP A 111 35.80 -4.05 -8.88
N MET A 112 35.31 -3.59 -10.04
CA MET A 112 34.19 -2.67 -10.12
C MET A 112 32.87 -3.30 -9.66
N LEU A 113 32.72 -4.63 -9.77
CA LEU A 113 31.58 -5.35 -9.20
C LEU A 113 31.55 -5.22 -7.68
N TRP A 114 32.70 -5.37 -7.02
CA TRP A 114 32.77 -5.19 -5.57
C TRP A 114 32.43 -3.76 -5.17
N ILE A 115 32.92 -2.78 -5.92
CA ILE A 115 32.56 -1.37 -5.69
C ILE A 115 31.06 -1.14 -5.86
N SER A 116 30.45 -1.69 -6.89
CA SER A 116 29.01 -1.52 -7.10
C SER A 116 28.18 -2.20 -6.02
N MET A 117 28.58 -3.37 -5.54
CA MET A 117 27.88 -4.06 -4.45
C MET A 117 27.99 -3.30 -3.11
N PHE A 118 29.19 -2.89 -2.70
CA PHE A 118 29.35 -2.11 -1.47
C PHE A 118 28.74 -0.71 -1.59
N GLY A 119 28.85 -0.10 -2.78
CA GLY A 119 28.19 1.16 -3.09
C GLY A 119 26.67 1.05 -3.02
N ALA A 120 26.07 -0.04 -3.52
CA ALA A 120 24.63 -0.28 -3.43
C ALA A 120 24.18 -0.36 -1.97
N ILE A 121 24.94 -1.04 -1.10
CA ILE A 121 24.67 -1.04 0.34
C ILE A 121 24.76 0.38 0.92
N GLY A 122 25.78 1.16 0.54
CA GLY A 122 25.92 2.56 0.95
C GLY A 122 24.72 3.42 0.54
N PHE A 123 24.29 3.34 -0.73
CA PHE A 123 23.12 4.07 -1.23
C PHE A 123 21.81 3.55 -0.62
N MET A 124 21.70 2.27 -0.27
CA MET A 124 20.57 1.73 0.50
C MET A 124 20.48 2.38 1.90
N LEU A 125 21.60 2.53 2.60
CA LEU A 125 21.64 3.21 3.89
C LEU A 125 21.32 4.70 3.76
N LEU A 126 21.83 5.36 2.71
CA LEU A 126 21.54 6.77 2.42
C LEU A 126 20.08 7.00 2.05
N THR A 127 19.48 6.14 1.22
CA THR A 127 18.04 6.21 0.89
C THR A 127 17.20 6.02 2.13
N TYR A 128 17.56 5.10 3.03
CA TYR A 128 16.85 4.91 4.28
C TYR A 128 16.97 6.13 5.21
N TRP A 129 18.19 6.67 5.38
CA TRP A 129 18.42 7.85 6.21
C TRP A 129 17.68 9.09 5.69
N LYS A 130 17.69 9.30 4.37
CA LYS A 130 17.07 10.46 3.72
C LYS A 130 15.67 10.16 3.19
N ARG A 131 15.02 9.07 3.61
CA ARG A 131 13.70 8.64 3.12
C ARG A 131 12.61 9.70 3.17
N LYS A 132 12.68 10.63 4.15
CA LYS A 132 11.72 11.73 4.33
C LYS A 132 12.11 13.02 3.58
N SER A 133 13.26 13.07 2.91
CA SER A 133 13.77 14.25 2.21
C SER A 133 13.56 14.11 0.71
N TYR A 134 12.45 14.68 0.21
CA TYR A 134 12.18 14.78 -1.22
C TYR A 134 12.81 16.06 -1.79
N PRO A 135 13.46 16.04 -2.97
CA PRO A 135 13.65 14.91 -3.89
C PRO A 135 14.95 14.13 -3.66
N THR A 136 15.75 14.45 -2.64
CA THR A 136 17.07 13.83 -2.42
C THR A 136 17.00 12.30 -2.30
N ASN A 137 15.94 11.75 -1.70
CA ASN A 137 15.70 10.32 -1.63
C ASN A 137 15.64 9.64 -3.02
N LEU A 138 15.06 10.30 -4.03
CA LEU A 138 14.99 9.79 -5.39
C LEU A 138 16.36 9.77 -6.07
N LEU A 139 17.22 10.74 -5.77
CA LEU A 139 18.58 10.75 -6.28
C LEU A 139 19.39 9.58 -5.70
N PHE A 140 19.29 9.34 -4.40
CA PHE A 140 19.94 8.18 -3.78
C PHE A 140 19.35 6.86 -4.26
N LEU A 141 18.04 6.82 -4.52
CA LEU A 141 17.39 5.64 -5.09
C LEU A 141 17.89 5.38 -6.52
N GLY A 142 18.04 6.42 -7.32
CA GLY A 142 18.64 6.32 -8.66
C GLY A 142 20.09 5.84 -8.61
N GLY A 143 20.89 6.35 -7.67
CA GLY A 143 22.25 5.87 -7.44
C GLY A 143 22.30 4.39 -7.04
N PHE A 144 21.43 3.97 -6.10
CA PHE A 144 21.25 2.57 -5.74
C PHE A 144 20.92 1.71 -6.98
N THR A 145 19.92 2.12 -7.76
CA THR A 145 19.50 1.42 -8.98
C THR A 145 20.62 1.33 -10.00
N ALA A 146 21.41 2.38 -10.22
CA ALA A 146 22.51 2.36 -11.18
C ALA A 146 23.61 1.37 -10.79
N LEU A 147 23.95 1.32 -9.50
CA LEU A 147 24.96 0.38 -8.98
C LEU A 147 24.46 -1.07 -9.00
N GLU A 148 23.19 -1.30 -8.66
CA GLU A 148 22.54 -2.61 -8.82
C GLU A 148 22.50 -3.04 -10.29
N ALA A 149 22.04 -2.15 -11.19
CA ALA A 149 22.00 -2.42 -12.63
C ALA A 149 23.37 -2.78 -13.20
N TYR A 150 24.43 -2.10 -12.76
CA TYR A 150 25.80 -2.43 -13.15
C TYR A 150 26.20 -3.81 -12.64
N SER A 151 25.95 -4.11 -11.36
CA SER A 151 26.24 -5.43 -10.78
C SER A 151 25.54 -6.55 -11.56
N ILE A 152 24.26 -6.38 -11.87
CA ILE A 152 23.49 -7.33 -12.69
C ILE A 152 24.07 -7.43 -14.11
N SER A 153 24.45 -6.33 -14.75
CA SER A 153 25.07 -6.34 -16.09
C SER A 153 26.37 -7.15 -16.14
N VAL A 154 27.21 -7.02 -15.11
CA VAL A 154 28.45 -7.81 -14.95
C VAL A 154 28.14 -9.29 -14.76
N ILE A 155 27.25 -9.63 -13.82
CA ILE A 155 26.88 -11.02 -13.51
C ILE A 155 26.24 -11.69 -14.73
N VAL A 156 25.30 -11.02 -15.39
CA VAL A 156 24.64 -11.51 -16.60
C VAL A 156 25.66 -11.76 -17.72
N SER A 157 26.72 -10.95 -17.81
CA SER A 157 27.76 -11.14 -18.82
C SER A 157 28.55 -12.45 -18.68
N THR A 158 28.64 -13.02 -17.48
CA THR A 158 29.39 -14.25 -17.21
C THR A 158 28.63 -15.51 -17.61
N PHE A 159 27.33 -15.40 -17.86
CA PHE A 159 26.50 -16.51 -18.34
C PHE A 159 26.45 -16.54 -19.87
N ASP A 160 26.19 -17.72 -20.41
CA ASP A 160 25.90 -17.87 -21.82
C ASP A 160 24.60 -17.15 -22.19
N SER A 161 24.62 -16.43 -23.32
CA SER A 161 23.49 -15.62 -23.76
C SER A 161 22.19 -16.43 -23.94
N ARG A 162 22.31 -17.72 -24.27
CA ARG A 162 21.17 -18.65 -24.38
C ARG A 162 20.50 -18.87 -23.02
N ILE A 163 21.28 -19.08 -21.96
CA ILE A 163 20.78 -19.29 -20.60
C ILE A 163 20.09 -18.02 -20.11
N VAL A 164 20.69 -16.86 -20.36
CA VAL A 164 20.08 -15.59 -19.95
C VAL A 164 18.75 -15.35 -20.67
N LEU A 165 18.69 -15.57 -21.98
CA LEU A 165 17.44 -15.39 -22.73
C LEU A 165 16.34 -16.35 -22.23
N GLN A 166 16.68 -17.60 -21.92
CA GLN A 166 15.74 -18.55 -21.32
C GLN A 166 15.28 -18.09 -19.93
N ALA A 167 16.17 -17.60 -19.08
CA ALA A 167 15.82 -17.09 -17.76
C ALA A 167 14.91 -15.86 -17.83
N VAL A 168 15.14 -14.94 -18.77
CA VAL A 168 14.29 -13.77 -19.02
C VAL A 168 12.90 -14.21 -19.49
N LEU A 169 12.81 -15.15 -20.43
CA LEU A 169 11.51 -15.68 -20.89
C LEU A 169 10.74 -16.40 -19.78
N LEU A 170 11.44 -17.19 -18.97
CA LEU A 170 10.83 -17.91 -17.85
C LEU A 170 10.33 -16.95 -16.77
N THR A 171 11.13 -15.96 -16.38
CA THR A 171 10.72 -14.96 -15.38
C THR A 171 9.57 -14.10 -15.87
N ALA A 172 9.58 -13.67 -17.14
CA ALA A 172 8.44 -12.98 -17.75
C ALA A 172 7.18 -13.87 -17.80
N GLY A 173 7.32 -15.13 -18.20
CA GLY A 173 6.23 -16.09 -18.24
C GLY A 173 5.61 -16.35 -16.87
N ILE A 174 6.43 -16.52 -15.82
CA ILE A 174 5.96 -16.66 -14.43
C ILE A 174 5.24 -15.39 -13.97
N PHE A 175 5.77 -14.21 -14.27
CA PHE A 175 5.15 -12.94 -13.89
C PHE A 175 3.76 -12.79 -14.51
N VAL A 176 3.63 -13.07 -15.81
CA VAL A 176 2.33 -13.07 -16.51
C VAL A 176 1.40 -14.11 -15.92
N ALA A 177 1.86 -15.37 -15.76
CA ALA A 177 1.04 -16.45 -15.22
C ALA A 177 0.51 -16.14 -13.81
N LEU A 178 1.36 -15.58 -12.92
CA LEU A 178 0.95 -15.17 -11.58
C LEU A 178 -0.09 -14.04 -11.63
N THR A 179 0.11 -13.04 -12.49
CA THR A 179 -0.83 -11.92 -12.65
C THR A 179 -2.20 -12.41 -13.10
N LEU A 180 -2.25 -13.27 -14.13
CA LEU A 180 -3.49 -13.86 -14.64
C LEU A 180 -4.17 -14.76 -13.59
N THR A 181 -3.39 -15.57 -12.87
CA THR A 181 -3.92 -16.51 -11.88
C THR A 181 -4.61 -15.78 -10.72
N VAL A 182 -4.03 -14.67 -10.24
CA VAL A 182 -4.62 -13.87 -9.15
C VAL A 182 -5.98 -13.30 -9.56
N GLU A 183 -6.10 -12.75 -10.77
CA GLU A 183 -7.37 -12.19 -11.26
C GLU A 183 -8.45 -13.25 -11.47
N LEU A 184 -8.06 -14.43 -11.98
CA LEU A 184 -8.97 -15.57 -12.16
C LEU A 184 -9.45 -16.12 -10.82
N ILE A 185 -8.57 -16.24 -9.82
CA ILE A 185 -8.94 -16.70 -8.48
C ILE A 185 -9.93 -15.74 -7.83
N TYR A 186 -9.67 -14.43 -7.87
CA TYR A 186 -10.57 -13.45 -7.25
C TYR A 186 -11.97 -13.48 -7.89
N SER A 187 -12.03 -13.55 -9.21
CA SER A 187 -13.29 -13.59 -9.95
C SER A 187 -14.02 -14.92 -9.78
N GLY A 188 -13.28 -16.04 -9.72
CA GLY A 188 -13.84 -17.37 -9.46
C GLY A 188 -14.41 -17.52 -8.05
N ILE A 189 -13.73 -17.00 -7.03
CA ILE A 189 -14.25 -16.99 -5.65
C ILE A 189 -15.52 -16.15 -5.58
N ALA A 190 -15.57 -14.98 -6.22
CA ALA A 190 -16.77 -14.15 -6.25
C ALA A 190 -17.97 -14.90 -6.87
N ALA A 191 -17.76 -15.61 -7.99
CA ALA A 191 -18.81 -16.41 -8.62
C ALA A 191 -19.30 -17.56 -7.71
N LEU A 192 -18.40 -18.25 -7.01
CA LEU A 192 -18.77 -19.30 -6.05
C LEU A 192 -19.62 -18.76 -4.89
N ILE A 193 -19.28 -17.58 -4.37
CA ILE A 193 -20.04 -16.93 -3.30
C ILE A 193 -21.46 -16.59 -3.77
N PHE A 194 -21.61 -15.93 -4.93
CA PHE A 194 -22.94 -15.61 -5.47
C PHE A 194 -23.75 -16.86 -5.81
N SER A 195 -23.11 -17.92 -6.31
CA SER A 195 -23.76 -19.21 -6.51
C SER A 195 -24.25 -19.83 -5.20
N GLY A 196 -23.48 -19.71 -4.11
CA GLY A 196 -23.90 -20.16 -2.78
C GLY A 196 -25.04 -19.31 -2.22
N TYR A 197 -25.02 -18.01 -2.48
CA TYR A 197 -26.07 -17.09 -2.06
C TYR A 197 -27.43 -17.44 -2.69
N ILE A 198 -27.48 -17.76 -4.00
CA ILE A 198 -28.71 -18.25 -4.67
C ILE A 198 -29.27 -19.49 -3.97
N LEU A 199 -28.41 -20.43 -3.55
CA LEU A 199 -28.88 -21.62 -2.83
C LEU A 199 -29.47 -21.26 -1.48
N VAL A 200 -28.82 -20.37 -0.72
CA VAL A 200 -29.34 -19.91 0.57
C VAL A 200 -30.65 -19.14 0.41
N ASP A 201 -30.72 -18.21 -0.55
CA ASP A 201 -31.91 -17.39 -0.83
C ASP A 201 -33.07 -18.26 -1.31
N THR A 202 -32.83 -19.25 -2.17
CA THR A 202 -33.88 -20.20 -2.58
C THR A 202 -34.37 -21.03 -1.38
N GLN A 203 -33.48 -21.45 -0.48
CA GLN A 203 -33.87 -22.17 0.75
C GLN A 203 -34.61 -21.27 1.74
N LEU A 204 -34.26 -19.98 1.82
CA LEU A 204 -34.95 -18.98 2.61
C LEU A 204 -36.37 -18.76 2.09
N ILE A 205 -36.53 -18.61 0.76
CA ILE A 205 -37.82 -18.48 0.07
C ILE A 205 -38.70 -19.68 0.36
N MET A 206 -38.18 -20.91 0.23
CA MET A 206 -38.94 -22.14 0.48
C MET A 206 -39.37 -22.31 1.95
N ARG A 207 -38.68 -21.68 2.91
CA ARG A 207 -38.96 -21.88 4.36
C ARG A 207 -39.66 -20.73 5.06
N HIS A 208 -39.49 -19.50 4.60
CA HIS A 208 -39.89 -18.30 5.37
C HIS A 208 -40.80 -17.33 4.62
N TYR A 209 -40.85 -17.36 3.29
CA TYR A 209 -41.72 -16.45 2.54
C TYR A 209 -43.16 -16.96 2.51
N HIS A 210 -44.11 -16.07 2.77
CA HIS A 210 -45.53 -16.35 2.60
C HIS A 210 -45.93 -16.24 1.13
N VAL A 211 -47.00 -16.96 0.73
CA VAL A 211 -47.49 -17.00 -0.67
C VAL A 211 -47.90 -15.62 -1.19
N GLU A 212 -48.19 -14.65 -0.32
CA GLU A 212 -48.55 -13.28 -0.75
C GLU A 212 -47.33 -12.38 -1.00
N GLU A 213 -46.11 -12.85 -0.71
CA GLU A 213 -44.85 -12.09 -0.81
C GLU A 213 -44.02 -12.44 -2.06
N GLU A 214 -44.67 -12.95 -3.12
CA GLU A 214 -43.99 -13.43 -4.33
C GLU A 214 -43.12 -12.36 -4.99
N ILE A 215 -43.55 -11.09 -4.93
CA ILE A 215 -42.83 -9.96 -5.54
C ILE A 215 -41.48 -9.75 -4.84
N ALA A 216 -41.42 -9.84 -3.51
CA ALA A 216 -40.19 -9.63 -2.75
C ALA A 216 -39.21 -10.80 -2.95
N ALA A 217 -39.70 -12.04 -2.92
CA ALA A 217 -38.92 -13.23 -3.23
C ALA A 217 -38.34 -13.17 -4.66
N ALA A 218 -39.14 -12.76 -5.64
CA ALA A 218 -38.72 -12.60 -7.02
C ALA A 218 -37.64 -11.52 -7.19
N ILE A 219 -37.74 -10.39 -6.47
CA ILE A 219 -36.72 -9.34 -6.50
C ILE A 219 -35.39 -9.82 -5.91
N SER A 220 -35.40 -10.52 -4.77
CA SER A 220 -34.17 -11.06 -4.15
C SER A 220 -33.45 -12.01 -5.10
N LEU A 221 -34.19 -12.98 -5.64
CA LEU A 221 -33.64 -13.96 -6.58
C LEU A 221 -33.13 -13.31 -7.88
N TYR A 222 -33.84 -12.29 -8.37
CA TYR A 222 -33.43 -11.54 -9.56
C TYR A 222 -32.10 -10.81 -9.33
N LEU A 223 -31.92 -10.14 -8.19
CA LEU A 223 -30.69 -9.44 -7.86
C LEU A 223 -29.50 -10.40 -7.74
N ASP A 224 -29.70 -11.60 -7.17
CA ASP A 224 -28.65 -12.62 -7.10
C ASP A 224 -28.24 -13.15 -8.47
N ILE A 225 -29.22 -13.39 -9.35
CA ILE A 225 -28.97 -13.81 -10.73
C ILE A 225 -28.18 -12.74 -11.49
N ILE A 226 -28.53 -11.45 -11.32
CA ILE A 226 -27.78 -10.34 -11.92
C ILE A 226 -26.35 -10.28 -11.39
N ASN A 227 -26.15 -10.42 -10.07
CA ASN A 227 -24.82 -10.40 -9.48
C ASN A 227 -23.93 -11.57 -9.94
N LEU A 228 -24.50 -12.78 -10.04
CA LEU A 228 -23.81 -13.95 -10.61
C LEU A 228 -23.46 -13.71 -12.09
N PHE A 229 -24.40 -13.16 -12.87
CA PHE A 229 -24.18 -12.85 -14.27
C PHE A 229 -23.03 -11.83 -14.45
N LEU A 230 -23.00 -10.76 -13.66
CA LEU A 230 -21.91 -9.78 -13.68
C LEU A 230 -20.56 -10.38 -13.26
N ALA A 231 -20.55 -11.29 -12.28
CA ALA A 231 -19.34 -12.01 -11.88
C ALA A 231 -18.81 -12.89 -13.02
N ILE A 232 -19.68 -13.60 -13.74
CA ILE A 232 -19.33 -14.41 -14.92
C ILE A 232 -18.82 -13.52 -16.06
N LEU A 233 -19.49 -12.41 -16.36
CA LEU A 233 -19.05 -11.47 -17.39
C LEU A 233 -17.65 -10.93 -17.09
N ARG A 234 -17.34 -10.65 -15.82
CA ARG A 234 -16.01 -10.20 -15.41
C ARG A 234 -14.94 -11.26 -15.67
N ILE A 235 -15.24 -12.54 -15.39
CA ILE A 235 -14.35 -13.68 -15.71
C ILE A 235 -14.10 -13.75 -17.22
N LEU A 236 -15.18 -13.72 -18.03
CA LEU A 236 -15.09 -13.85 -19.48
C LEU A 236 -14.37 -12.66 -20.14
N ASN A 237 -14.63 -11.44 -19.67
CA ASN A 237 -13.96 -10.23 -20.17
C ASN A 237 -12.46 -10.23 -19.82
N ASN A 238 -12.07 -10.76 -18.65
CA ASN A 238 -10.67 -10.88 -18.29
C ASN A 238 -9.92 -11.93 -19.12
N GLN A 239 -10.62 -12.92 -19.71
CA GLN A 239 -10.03 -13.88 -20.65
C GLN A 239 -9.83 -13.31 -22.06
N GLN A 240 -10.56 -12.26 -22.45
CA GLN A 240 -10.43 -11.64 -23.77
C GLN A 240 -9.42 -10.50 -23.82
N ASN A 241 -9.15 -9.84 -22.68
CA ASN A 241 -8.23 -8.70 -22.60
C ASN A 241 -6.77 -9.09 -22.26
N ASN A 242 -6.48 -10.39 -22.17
CA ASN A 242 -5.16 -10.97 -21.93
C ASN A 242 -4.76 -11.87 -23.11
#